data_AF-A0A0P9Z2Z1-F1
#
_entry.id   AF-A0A0P9Z2Z1-F1
#
_cell.length_a   1.000
_cell.length_b   1.000
_cell.length_c   1.000
_cell.angle_alpha   90.00
_cell.angle_beta   90.00
_cell.angle_gamma   90.00
#
_symmetry.space_group_name_H-M   'P 1'
#
loop_
_entity.id
_entity.type
_entity.pdbx_description
1 polymer ?
#
loop_
_entity_poly.entity_id
_entity_poly.type
_entity_poly.pdbx_seq_one_letter_code
_entity_poly.pdbx_strand_id
1 'polypeptide(L)'
;MTSLQLMTGNTVVKPTVVEEESKAVYQSLLSESTDESRHEAVAFLEHCLAMADRENCELPPQPEALEHWIEQNVGEVAEQYATYLEQRRSGQPRRFFKNKAHAMYFIQQVAPTKLVDGAWLYGLLPHWADYRFHGLIRTYLEELGDGEQAQNHVSLYRKLLADLDCDTNVPLQDEAYLQGAIQLALGQSGDEFLPEVIGYNLGYEQLPLHLLITSFELNELGIDPYYFTLHVTIDNASTGHARKAAQSVMALLPMGQERDAFYRRVASGYKLNELGIGSSAVIQSFDLEQEVIAMLERKRTFGQHMHSDYCRLDGKTVNEWLASPDQIPEFLSVLENRGWIKRHEDPIHSRFWQLFEGVGAPMFGVFNGYEKQLVHDWIAGDWLPDGSAQPSTGKRLPEAFRSRFRNLPGGGQPVPAQASDAAADADPDVRELHMKLESVAATEKMPVLIESLSPARHSSAAGLYATRLFVSHMAERMTGVQA
;
A
#
# COMPACT_ATOMS: atom_id res chain seq x y z
N MET A 1 14.79 -7.59 71.33
CA MET A 1 13.51 -7.26 70.68
C MET A 1 13.71 -5.94 69.95
N THR A 2 14.07 -6.02 68.67
CA THR A 2 14.21 -4.85 67.80
C THR A 2 13.94 -5.33 66.39
N SER A 3 12.85 -4.82 65.82
CA SER A 3 12.31 -5.15 64.51
C SER A 3 13.19 -4.50 63.43
N LEU A 4 13.67 -5.29 62.47
CA LEU A 4 14.32 -4.84 61.24
C LEU A 4 13.30 -5.01 60.11
N GLN A 5 12.68 -3.91 59.69
CA GLN A 5 11.90 -3.85 58.46
C GLN A 5 12.86 -3.87 57.26
N LEU A 6 12.83 -4.94 56.49
CA LEU A 6 13.38 -5.00 55.14
C LEU A 6 12.44 -4.25 54.20
N MET A 7 12.87 -3.10 53.69
CA MET A 7 12.25 -2.49 52.52
C MET A 7 12.77 -3.21 51.28
N THR A 8 12.00 -4.17 50.77
CA THR A 8 12.17 -4.70 49.42
C THR A 8 11.59 -3.69 48.44
N GLY A 9 12.43 -2.78 47.97
CA GLY A 9 12.11 -1.94 46.81
C GLY A 9 12.08 -2.82 45.57
N ASN A 10 10.89 -3.16 45.09
CA ASN A 10 10.70 -3.66 43.74
C ASN A 10 11.18 -2.57 42.78
N THR A 11 12.40 -2.71 42.25
CA THR A 11 12.79 -2.03 41.02
C THR A 11 11.96 -2.70 39.93
N VAL A 12 10.79 -2.13 39.65
CA VAL A 12 10.10 -2.40 38.40
C VAL A 12 11.02 -1.84 37.33
N VAL A 13 11.86 -2.71 36.77
CA VAL A 13 12.45 -2.48 35.47
C VAL A 13 11.25 -2.40 34.54
N LYS A 14 10.83 -1.16 34.23
CA LYS A 14 9.96 -0.93 33.09
C LYS A 14 10.65 -1.63 31.92
N PRO A 15 9.98 -2.54 31.19
CA PRO A 15 10.55 -2.99 29.93
C PRO A 15 10.83 -1.71 29.14
N THR A 16 12.09 -1.49 28.79
CA THR A 16 12.46 -0.55 27.74
C THR A 16 11.63 -0.96 26.54
N VAL A 17 10.58 -0.18 26.27
CA VAL A 17 9.84 -0.20 25.02
C VAL A 17 10.91 0.03 23.96
N VAL A 18 11.16 -0.97 23.13
CA VAL A 18 11.88 -0.74 21.88
C VAL A 18 10.88 0.06 21.05
N GLU A 19 11.03 1.38 21.09
CA GLU A 19 10.21 2.33 20.34
C GLU A 19 10.50 2.13 18.85
N GLU A 20 9.50 1.63 18.12
CA GLU A 20 9.15 2.08 16.76
C GLU A 20 10.34 2.34 15.79
N GLU A 21 10.90 1.27 15.22
CA GLU A 21 12.01 1.31 14.24
C GLU A 21 11.59 0.93 12.81
N SER A 22 10.32 0.57 12.56
CA SER A 22 9.87 0.04 11.26
C SER A 22 10.06 1.04 10.13
N LYS A 23 9.76 2.31 10.38
CA LYS A 23 9.91 3.40 9.43
C LYS A 23 11.37 3.68 9.12
N ALA A 24 12.26 3.61 10.12
CA ALA A 24 13.69 3.78 9.92
C ALA A 24 14.25 2.67 9.02
N VAL A 25 13.90 1.41 9.33
CA VAL A 25 14.24 0.24 8.50
C VAL A 25 13.67 0.38 7.10
N TYR A 26 12.39 0.76 6.95
CA TYR A 26 11.76 1.00 5.65
C TYR A 26 12.55 2.01 4.81
N GLN A 27 12.92 3.15 5.39
CA GLN A 27 13.66 4.20 4.69
C GLN A 27 15.09 3.77 4.35
N SER A 28 15.76 3.08 5.26
CA SER A 28 17.11 2.51 5.07
C SER A 28 17.12 1.53 3.88
N LEU A 29 16.19 0.57 3.87
CA LEU A 29 16.14 -0.50 2.86
C LEU A 29 15.59 -0.05 1.50
N LEU A 30 14.88 1.08 1.43
CA LEU A 30 14.45 1.70 0.18
C LEU A 30 15.55 2.57 -0.47
N SER A 31 16.68 2.77 0.22
CA SER A 31 17.86 3.44 -0.32
C SER A 31 18.85 2.45 -0.95
N GLU A 32 20.01 2.91 -1.42
CA GLU A 32 21.03 2.01 -1.99
C GLU A 32 21.53 1.01 -0.93
N SER A 33 21.54 -0.28 -1.29
CA SER A 33 21.92 -1.37 -0.40
C SER A 33 23.38 -1.22 0.05
N THR A 34 23.57 -1.19 1.37
CA THR A 34 24.87 -1.21 2.05
C THR A 34 25.01 -2.46 2.91
N ASP A 35 26.25 -2.84 3.27
CA ASP A 35 26.47 -3.94 4.22
C ASP A 35 25.77 -3.69 5.57
N GLU A 36 25.71 -2.44 6.02
CA GLU A 36 25.00 -2.05 7.24
C GLU A 36 23.49 -2.31 7.11
N SER A 37 22.87 -1.89 6.00
CA SER A 37 21.44 -2.14 5.75
C SER A 37 21.08 -3.62 5.68
N ARG A 38 22.02 -4.49 5.27
CA ARG A 38 21.81 -5.94 5.26
C ARG A 38 21.76 -6.52 6.67
N HIS A 39 22.68 -6.10 7.55
CA HIS A 39 22.66 -6.55 8.95
C HIS A 39 21.40 -6.07 9.68
N GLU A 40 20.97 -4.83 9.40
CA GLU A 40 19.71 -4.26 9.90
C GLU A 40 18.49 -5.09 9.44
N ALA A 41 18.42 -5.44 8.15
CA ALA A 41 17.34 -6.27 7.61
C ALA A 41 17.23 -7.63 8.31
N VAL A 42 18.36 -8.31 8.55
CA VAL A 42 18.38 -9.61 9.23
C VAL A 42 17.89 -9.49 10.68
N ALA A 43 18.43 -8.54 11.45
CA ALA A 43 18.03 -8.34 12.84
C ALA A 43 16.54 -7.99 12.96
N PHE A 44 16.03 -7.15 12.04
CA PHE A 44 14.63 -6.80 11.97
C PHE A 44 13.72 -8.00 11.64
N LEU A 45 14.11 -8.85 10.69
CA LEU A 45 13.36 -10.06 10.34
C LEU A 45 13.33 -11.06 11.50
N GLU A 46 14.44 -11.28 12.20
CA GLU A 46 14.47 -12.16 13.37
C GLU A 46 13.50 -11.68 14.46
N HIS A 47 13.43 -10.36 14.69
CA HIS A 47 12.46 -9.77 15.61
C HIS A 47 11.01 -10.02 15.15
N CYS A 48 10.72 -9.75 13.87
CA CYS A 48 9.39 -9.98 13.30
C CYS A 48 8.98 -11.45 13.35
N LEU A 49 9.89 -12.38 13.05
CA LEU A 49 9.63 -13.82 13.13
C LEU A 49 9.31 -14.27 14.56
N ALA A 50 10.02 -13.71 15.55
CA ALA A 50 9.72 -13.98 16.97
C ALA A 50 8.33 -13.46 17.40
N MET A 51 7.83 -12.39 16.77
CA MET A 51 6.46 -11.91 16.94
C MET A 51 5.46 -12.84 16.23
N ALA A 52 5.71 -13.16 14.96
CA ALA A 52 4.88 -14.04 14.13
C ALA A 52 4.76 -15.45 14.71
N ASP A 53 5.70 -15.90 15.53
CA ASP A 53 5.61 -17.16 16.27
C ASP A 53 4.44 -17.24 17.26
N ARG A 54 3.84 -16.10 17.61
CA ARG A 54 2.65 -16.02 18.48
C ARG A 54 1.34 -16.05 17.70
N GLU A 55 1.39 -15.81 16.39
CA GLU A 55 0.21 -15.79 15.53
C GLU A 55 -0.28 -17.20 15.20
N ASN A 56 -1.58 -17.31 14.94
CA ASN A 56 -2.17 -18.55 14.48
C ASN A 56 -1.71 -18.87 13.05
N CYS A 57 -1.44 -20.13 12.76
CA CYS A 57 -1.11 -20.57 11.41
C CYS A 57 -2.30 -21.29 10.79
N GLU A 58 -2.87 -20.74 9.72
CA GLU A 58 -3.99 -21.34 9.00
C GLU A 58 -3.54 -22.30 7.89
N LEU A 59 -2.24 -22.39 7.63
CA LEU A 59 -1.72 -23.30 6.61
C LEU A 59 -2.02 -24.77 6.96
N PRO A 60 -2.32 -25.61 5.96
CA PRO A 60 -2.49 -27.03 6.18
C PRO A 60 -1.19 -27.67 6.71
N PRO A 61 -1.28 -28.75 7.51
CA PRO A 61 -0.09 -29.39 8.09
C PRO A 61 0.81 -30.08 7.06
N GLN A 62 0.31 -30.35 5.85
CA GLN A 62 1.06 -30.99 4.76
C GLN A 62 1.05 -30.06 3.54
N PRO A 63 2.23 -29.81 2.90
CA PRO A 63 2.32 -28.90 1.76
C PRO A 63 1.53 -29.38 0.54
N GLU A 64 1.30 -30.68 0.40
CA GLU A 64 0.46 -31.25 -0.67
C GLU A 64 -0.99 -30.75 -0.65
N ALA A 65 -1.49 -30.29 0.50
CA ALA A 65 -2.85 -29.79 0.63
C ALA A 65 -2.99 -28.29 0.27
N LEU A 66 -1.88 -27.60 -0.05
CA LEU A 66 -1.89 -26.15 -0.29
C LEU A 66 -2.79 -25.73 -1.45
N GLU A 67 -2.69 -26.36 -2.62
CA GLU A 67 -3.53 -25.98 -3.77
C GLU A 67 -5.03 -26.09 -3.42
N HIS A 68 -5.42 -27.18 -2.74
CA HIS A 68 -6.81 -27.36 -2.33
C HIS A 68 -7.26 -26.35 -1.26
N TRP A 69 -6.39 -26.04 -0.31
CA TRP A 69 -6.66 -25.03 0.72
C TRP A 69 -6.88 -23.64 0.11
N ILE A 70 -6.07 -23.26 -0.89
CA ILE A 70 -6.24 -21.99 -1.63
C ILE A 70 -7.58 -21.96 -2.38
N GLU A 71 -7.94 -23.06 -3.08
CA GLU A 71 -9.22 -23.17 -3.79
C GLU A 71 -10.41 -22.99 -2.84
N GLN A 72 -10.35 -23.59 -1.65
CA GLN A 72 -11.37 -23.44 -0.61
C GLN A 72 -11.48 -21.99 -0.13
N ASN A 73 -10.36 -21.37 0.23
CA ASN A 73 -10.32 -19.98 0.70
C ASN A 73 -10.92 -19.00 -0.33
N VAL A 74 -10.55 -19.14 -1.61
CA VAL A 74 -11.12 -18.31 -2.68
C VAL A 74 -12.63 -18.55 -2.85
N GLY A 75 -13.10 -19.79 -2.68
CA GLY A 75 -14.52 -20.11 -2.66
C GLY A 75 -15.27 -19.38 -1.55
N GLU A 76 -14.75 -19.41 -0.32
CA GLU A 76 -15.32 -18.72 0.83
C GLU A 76 -15.35 -17.20 0.64
N VAL A 77 -14.26 -16.60 0.16
CA VAL A 77 -14.19 -15.17 -0.16
C VAL A 77 -15.23 -14.79 -1.21
N ALA A 78 -15.41 -15.62 -2.25
CA ALA A 78 -16.40 -15.37 -3.30
C ALA A 78 -17.84 -15.41 -2.75
N GLU A 79 -18.17 -16.35 -1.86
CA GLU A 79 -19.48 -16.42 -1.20
C GLU A 79 -19.75 -15.20 -0.30
N GLN A 80 -18.74 -14.80 0.49
CA GLN A 80 -18.82 -13.62 1.34
C GLN A 80 -19.00 -12.34 0.52
N TYR A 81 -18.33 -12.22 -0.63
CA TYR A 81 -18.49 -11.09 -1.54
C TYR A 81 -19.86 -11.11 -2.24
N ALA A 82 -20.36 -12.27 -2.66
CA ALA A 82 -21.71 -12.40 -3.22
C ALA A 82 -22.78 -11.93 -2.23
N THR A 83 -22.61 -12.31 -0.96
CA THR A 83 -23.46 -11.87 0.16
C THR A 83 -23.39 -10.34 0.34
N TYR A 84 -22.19 -9.76 0.33
CA TYR A 84 -22.01 -8.31 0.36
C TYR A 84 -22.75 -7.61 -0.80
N LEU A 85 -22.63 -8.12 -2.03
CA LEU A 85 -23.31 -7.54 -3.19
C LEU A 85 -24.84 -7.64 -3.06
N GLU A 86 -25.38 -8.71 -2.49
CA GLU A 86 -26.81 -8.83 -2.21
C GLU A 86 -27.28 -7.81 -1.17
N GLN A 87 -26.53 -7.64 -0.08
CA GLN A 87 -26.79 -6.60 0.92
C GLN A 87 -26.82 -5.21 0.28
N ARG A 88 -25.85 -4.88 -0.59
CA ARG A 88 -25.82 -3.60 -1.31
C ARG A 88 -27.01 -3.44 -2.26
N ARG A 89 -27.40 -4.49 -2.99
CA ARG A 89 -28.62 -4.47 -3.83
C ARG A 89 -29.91 -4.26 -3.03
N SER A 90 -29.94 -4.73 -1.77
CA SER A 90 -31.07 -4.54 -0.86
C SER A 90 -31.11 -3.16 -0.19
N GLY A 91 -30.12 -2.30 -0.44
CA GLY A 91 -30.07 -0.93 0.07
C GLY A 91 -29.30 -0.75 1.39
N GLN A 92 -28.61 -1.79 1.87
CA GLN A 92 -27.68 -1.64 3.01
C GLN A 92 -26.56 -0.65 2.63
N PRO A 93 -26.00 0.14 3.57
CA PRO A 93 -24.94 1.11 3.29
C PRO A 93 -23.61 0.43 2.92
N ARG A 94 -22.61 1.25 2.53
CA ARG A 94 -21.23 0.80 2.34
C ARG A 94 -20.72 0.16 3.64
N ARG A 95 -19.92 -0.89 3.52
CA ARG A 95 -19.35 -1.63 4.65
C ARG A 95 -18.07 -0.97 5.16
N PHE A 96 -17.23 -0.45 4.27
CA PHE A 96 -15.92 0.10 4.65
C PHE A 96 -15.94 1.62 4.71
N PHE A 97 -16.25 2.28 3.61
CA PHE A 97 -16.06 3.72 3.51
C PHE A 97 -17.35 4.49 3.69
N LYS A 98 -17.42 5.30 4.75
CA LYS A 98 -18.57 6.17 5.02
C LYS A 98 -18.69 7.27 3.96
N ASN A 99 -17.58 7.91 3.62
CA ASN A 99 -17.48 9.02 2.67
C ASN A 99 -16.12 8.99 1.94
N LYS A 100 -15.84 10.00 1.11
CA LYS A 100 -14.65 10.01 0.26
C LYS A 100 -13.38 10.29 1.07
N ALA A 101 -13.46 11.16 2.08
CA ALA A 101 -12.36 11.42 3.00
C ALA A 101 -11.90 10.14 3.73
N HIS A 102 -12.84 9.30 4.16
CA HIS A 102 -12.53 8.01 4.78
C HIS A 102 -11.74 7.09 3.81
N ALA A 103 -12.18 6.98 2.55
CA ALA A 103 -11.44 6.20 1.56
C ALA A 103 -10.02 6.75 1.30
N MET A 104 -9.88 8.08 1.23
CA MET A 104 -8.58 8.74 1.05
C MET A 104 -7.65 8.53 2.25
N TYR A 105 -8.20 8.55 3.48
CA TYR A 105 -7.46 8.21 4.69
C TYR A 105 -6.90 6.78 4.60
N PHE A 106 -7.73 5.79 4.28
CA PHE A 106 -7.27 4.41 4.13
C PHE A 106 -6.15 4.28 3.10
N ILE A 107 -6.31 4.90 1.93
CA ILE A 107 -5.30 4.90 0.85
C ILE A 107 -3.97 5.51 1.33
N GLN A 108 -4.00 6.56 2.16
CA GLN A 108 -2.77 7.10 2.75
C GLN A 108 -2.16 6.14 3.76
N GLN A 109 -2.95 5.61 4.69
CA GLN A 109 -2.45 4.77 5.79
C GLN A 109 -1.77 3.49 5.30
N VAL A 110 -2.25 2.89 4.20
CA VAL A 110 -1.63 1.66 3.64
C VAL A 110 -0.56 1.95 2.58
N ALA A 111 -0.25 3.22 2.32
CA ALA A 111 0.72 3.61 1.30
C ALA A 111 2.12 3.02 1.49
N PRO A 112 2.72 2.97 2.70
CA PRO A 112 4.07 2.41 2.85
C PRO A 112 4.18 0.98 2.32
N THR A 113 3.21 0.12 2.64
CA THR A 113 3.12 -1.25 2.13
C THR A 113 2.90 -1.29 0.62
N LYS A 114 1.98 -0.48 0.09
CA LYS A 114 1.63 -0.52 -1.34
C LYS A 114 2.67 0.12 -2.26
N LEU A 115 3.53 0.97 -1.72
CA LEU A 115 4.62 1.59 -2.46
C LEU A 115 5.86 0.69 -2.60
N VAL A 116 5.86 -0.50 -1.99
CA VAL A 116 6.92 -1.50 -2.11
C VAL A 116 6.37 -2.88 -2.53
N ASP A 117 5.21 -2.90 -3.16
CA ASP A 117 4.55 -4.12 -3.60
C ASP A 117 5.47 -5.03 -4.42
N GLY A 118 5.47 -6.32 -4.12
CA GLY A 118 6.37 -7.32 -4.68
C GLY A 118 7.78 -7.35 -4.10
N ALA A 119 8.21 -6.37 -3.29
CA ALA A 119 9.63 -6.23 -2.89
C ALA A 119 10.24 -7.47 -2.21
N TRP A 120 9.44 -8.29 -1.53
CA TRP A 120 9.90 -9.51 -0.86
C TRP A 120 10.53 -10.53 -1.83
N LEU A 121 10.20 -10.47 -3.13
CA LEU A 121 10.70 -11.38 -4.15
C LEU A 121 11.98 -10.89 -4.84
N TYR A 122 12.38 -9.63 -4.61
CA TYR A 122 13.54 -9.03 -5.27
C TYR A 122 14.81 -9.88 -5.12
N GLY A 123 15.07 -10.38 -3.91
CA GLY A 123 16.23 -11.22 -3.59
C GLY A 123 16.27 -12.56 -4.31
N LEU A 124 15.20 -12.95 -5.00
CA LEU A 124 15.13 -14.20 -5.77
C LEU A 124 15.60 -14.04 -7.22
N LEU A 125 15.73 -12.80 -7.73
CA LEU A 125 16.16 -12.55 -9.10
C LEU A 125 17.53 -13.17 -9.47
N PRO A 126 18.54 -13.25 -8.57
CA PRO A 126 19.78 -13.96 -8.87
C PRO A 126 19.59 -15.43 -9.28
N HIS A 127 18.48 -16.05 -8.86
CA HIS A 127 18.12 -17.45 -9.20
C HIS A 127 17.39 -17.61 -10.53
N TRP A 128 17.34 -16.57 -11.38
CA TRP A 128 16.68 -16.61 -12.71
C TRP A 128 17.07 -17.81 -13.59
N ALA A 129 18.25 -18.38 -13.34
CA ALA A 129 18.77 -19.53 -14.04
C ALA A 129 18.15 -20.88 -13.65
N ASP A 130 17.57 -20.97 -12.46
CA ASP A 130 16.97 -22.18 -11.89
C ASP A 130 15.45 -22.17 -12.11
N TYR A 131 14.95 -23.16 -12.85
CA TYR A 131 13.54 -23.25 -13.21
C TYR A 131 12.61 -23.37 -12.00
N ARG A 132 13.11 -23.82 -10.84
CA ARG A 132 12.32 -23.93 -9.61
C ARG A 132 11.90 -22.57 -9.07
N PHE A 133 12.65 -21.51 -9.38
CA PHE A 133 12.36 -20.13 -8.97
C PHE A 133 11.51 -19.36 -9.97
N HIS A 134 11.26 -19.90 -11.17
CA HIS A 134 10.57 -19.18 -12.24
C HIS A 134 9.16 -18.74 -11.86
N GLY A 135 8.43 -19.51 -11.04
CA GLY A 135 7.11 -19.11 -10.54
C GLY A 135 7.17 -17.81 -9.74
N LEU A 136 8.05 -17.76 -8.74
CA LEU A 136 8.27 -16.60 -7.86
C LEU A 136 8.82 -15.39 -8.63
N ILE A 137 9.81 -15.60 -9.50
CA ILE A 137 10.37 -14.51 -10.33
C ILE A 137 9.31 -13.97 -11.29
N ARG A 138 8.47 -14.84 -11.88
CA ARG A 138 7.38 -14.41 -12.76
C ARG A 138 6.36 -13.58 -12.01
N THR A 139 5.98 -13.96 -10.79
CA THR A 139 5.14 -13.15 -9.91
C THR A 139 5.74 -11.76 -9.72
N TYR A 140 7.01 -11.66 -9.30
CA TYR A 140 7.68 -10.37 -9.16
C TYR A 140 7.63 -9.53 -10.43
N LEU A 141 7.98 -10.11 -11.58
CA LEU A 141 7.95 -9.37 -12.85
C LEU A 141 6.53 -8.91 -13.25
N GLU A 142 5.48 -9.65 -12.87
CA GLU A 142 4.07 -9.25 -13.05
C GLU A 142 3.71 -8.07 -12.12
N GLU A 143 4.19 -8.05 -10.87
CA GLU A 143 4.09 -6.88 -9.96
C GLU A 143 4.77 -5.63 -10.56
N LEU A 144 5.90 -5.84 -11.22
CA LEU A 144 6.63 -4.80 -11.94
C LEU A 144 5.91 -4.37 -13.24
N GLY A 145 4.80 -5.01 -13.59
CA GLY A 145 4.00 -4.72 -14.77
C GLY A 145 4.64 -5.18 -16.07
N ASP A 146 5.58 -6.14 -16.04
CA ASP A 146 6.41 -6.52 -17.19
C ASP A 146 7.22 -5.35 -17.78
N GLY A 147 7.41 -4.28 -17.00
CA GLY A 147 8.00 -3.02 -17.45
C GLY A 147 7.02 -2.08 -18.15
N GLU A 148 5.73 -2.41 -18.22
CA GLU A 148 4.67 -1.50 -18.64
C GLU A 148 4.22 -0.64 -17.46
N GLN A 149 4.46 0.68 -17.54
CA GLN A 149 4.17 1.60 -16.43
C GLN A 149 2.69 1.56 -16.00
N ALA A 150 1.79 1.36 -16.95
CA ALA A 150 0.34 1.27 -16.70
C ALA A 150 -0.08 -0.02 -15.97
N GLN A 151 0.83 -0.98 -15.79
CA GLN A 151 0.61 -2.24 -15.06
C GLN A 151 1.57 -2.38 -13.86
N ASN A 152 2.56 -1.50 -13.74
CA ASN A 152 3.48 -1.49 -12.61
C ASN A 152 2.75 -1.07 -11.32
N HIS A 153 2.75 -1.93 -10.31
CA HIS A 153 1.91 -1.79 -9.12
C HIS A 153 2.24 -0.52 -8.32
N VAL A 154 3.52 -0.23 -8.11
CA VAL A 154 3.98 0.98 -7.43
C VAL A 154 3.66 2.25 -8.23
N SER A 155 3.79 2.21 -9.56
CA SER A 155 3.44 3.35 -10.43
C SER A 155 1.94 3.63 -10.40
N LEU A 156 1.11 2.58 -10.41
CA LEU A 156 -0.34 2.69 -10.26
C LEU A 156 -0.72 3.29 -8.90
N TYR A 157 -0.08 2.86 -7.82
CA TYR A 157 -0.36 3.39 -6.48
C TYR A 157 0.10 4.85 -6.32
N ARG A 158 1.29 5.20 -6.83
CA ARG A 158 1.77 6.60 -6.84
C ARG A 158 0.84 7.50 -7.64
N LYS A 159 0.37 7.04 -8.80
CA LYS A 159 -0.63 7.77 -9.60
C LYS A 159 -1.93 7.97 -8.81
N LEU A 160 -2.43 6.95 -8.11
CA LEU A 160 -3.62 7.06 -7.27
C LEU A 160 -3.45 8.12 -6.17
N LEU A 161 -2.31 8.12 -5.47
CA LEU A 161 -2.00 9.13 -4.45
C LEU A 161 -1.94 10.54 -5.04
N ALA A 162 -1.31 10.70 -6.21
CA ALA A 162 -1.18 11.98 -6.89
C ALA A 162 -2.54 12.51 -7.40
N ASP A 163 -3.37 11.64 -8.02
CA ASP A 163 -4.71 12.01 -8.51
C ASP A 163 -5.64 12.46 -7.38
N LEU A 164 -5.44 11.91 -6.18
CA LEU A 164 -6.17 12.29 -4.97
C LEU A 164 -5.55 13.47 -4.22
N ASP A 165 -4.36 13.90 -4.63
CA ASP A 165 -3.53 14.89 -3.91
C ASP A 165 -3.39 14.52 -2.42
N CYS A 166 -3.12 13.22 -2.21
CA CYS A 166 -2.90 12.55 -0.92
C CYS A 166 -1.40 12.44 -0.56
N ASP A 167 -0.51 12.91 -1.41
CA ASP A 167 0.94 12.90 -1.16
C ASP A 167 1.27 13.93 -0.09
N THR A 168 1.17 13.50 1.18
CA THR A 168 1.53 14.35 2.30
C THR A 168 2.96 14.04 2.70
N ASN A 169 3.80 15.07 2.75
CA ASN A 169 5.12 15.01 3.39
C ASN A 169 5.03 14.73 4.92
N VAL A 170 3.83 14.47 5.45
CA VAL A 170 3.58 14.16 6.84
C VAL A 170 3.80 12.67 7.03
N PRO A 171 4.80 12.25 7.81
CA PRO A 171 5.01 10.84 8.03
C PRO A 171 3.85 10.22 8.82
N LEU A 172 3.52 8.98 8.48
CA LEU A 172 2.56 8.18 9.24
C LEU A 172 3.19 7.69 10.56
N GLN A 173 2.36 7.10 11.41
CA GLN A 173 2.82 6.36 12.60
C GLN A 173 3.68 5.16 12.18
N ASP A 174 4.58 4.70 13.04
CA ASP A 174 5.57 3.67 12.70
C ASP A 174 4.92 2.35 12.28
N GLU A 175 3.80 1.97 12.88
CA GLU A 175 3.10 0.71 12.59
C GLU A 175 2.61 0.63 11.14
N ALA A 176 2.36 1.77 10.49
CA ALA A 176 1.99 1.81 9.07
C ALA A 176 3.14 1.35 8.16
N TYR A 177 4.39 1.42 8.62
CA TYR A 177 5.58 1.02 7.87
C TYR A 177 5.98 -0.44 8.10
N LEU A 178 5.47 -1.11 9.14
CA LEU A 178 5.87 -2.46 9.53
C LEU A 178 5.81 -3.46 8.36
N GLN A 179 4.66 -3.55 7.67
CA GLN A 179 4.51 -4.48 6.56
C GLN A 179 5.44 -4.14 5.38
N GLY A 180 5.56 -2.85 5.01
CA GLY A 180 6.51 -2.43 3.99
C GLY A 180 7.97 -2.75 4.35
N ALA A 181 8.36 -2.58 5.62
CA ALA A 181 9.69 -2.88 6.11
C ALA A 181 9.98 -4.39 6.06
N ILE A 182 9.00 -5.24 6.41
CA ILE A 182 9.10 -6.69 6.28
C ILE A 182 9.34 -7.08 4.81
N GLN A 183 8.58 -6.52 3.87
CA GLN A 183 8.74 -6.81 2.44
C GLN A 183 10.14 -6.46 1.93
N LEU A 184 10.63 -5.27 2.28
CA LEU A 184 11.97 -4.82 1.89
C LEU A 184 13.06 -5.69 2.51
N ALA A 185 12.92 -6.06 3.79
CA ALA A 185 13.91 -6.86 4.49
C ALA A 185 13.98 -8.29 3.93
N LEU A 186 12.82 -8.91 3.63
CA LEU A 186 12.75 -10.19 2.92
C LEU A 186 13.43 -10.11 1.54
N GLY A 187 13.20 -9.02 0.80
CA GLY A 187 13.82 -8.79 -0.50
C GLY A 187 15.34 -8.66 -0.46
N GLN A 188 15.90 -8.11 0.62
CA GLN A 188 17.36 -7.98 0.81
C GLN A 188 18.02 -9.27 1.31
N SER A 189 17.27 -10.12 2.03
CA SER A 189 17.80 -11.31 2.72
C SER A 189 17.28 -12.63 2.13
N GLY A 190 16.92 -12.62 0.83
CA GLY A 190 16.19 -13.71 0.19
C GLY A 190 16.86 -15.09 0.21
N ASP A 191 18.20 -15.16 0.16
CA ASP A 191 18.93 -16.44 0.22
C ASP A 191 18.91 -17.06 1.63
N GLU A 192 19.10 -16.22 2.66
CA GLU A 192 19.16 -16.66 4.05
C GLU A 192 17.77 -17.04 4.58
N PHE A 193 16.75 -16.29 4.16
CA PHE A 193 15.35 -16.43 4.58
C PHE A 193 14.46 -17.04 3.48
N LEU A 194 15.02 -17.84 2.58
CA LEU A 194 14.29 -18.38 1.42
C LEU A 194 12.94 -19.04 1.80
N PRO A 195 12.85 -19.94 2.79
CA PRO A 195 11.56 -20.52 3.16
C PRO A 195 10.57 -19.47 3.68
N GLU A 196 11.02 -18.47 4.45
CA GLU A 196 10.19 -17.38 4.95
C GLU A 196 9.69 -16.48 3.81
N VAL A 197 10.53 -16.18 2.81
CA VAL A 197 10.11 -15.44 1.60
C VAL A 197 9.00 -16.18 0.87
N ILE A 198 9.14 -17.50 0.69
CA ILE A 198 8.12 -18.34 0.04
C ILE A 198 6.83 -18.35 0.87
N GLY A 199 6.96 -18.44 2.19
CA GLY A 199 5.84 -18.35 3.12
C GLY A 199 5.11 -17.01 3.05
N TYR A 200 5.85 -15.91 3.08
CA TYR A 200 5.29 -14.56 2.96
C TYR A 200 4.53 -14.41 1.64
N ASN A 201 5.14 -14.83 0.54
CA ASN A 201 4.50 -14.87 -0.78
C ASN A 201 3.20 -15.69 -0.75
N LEU A 202 3.20 -16.87 -0.15
CA LEU A 202 2.00 -17.71 -0.06
C LEU A 202 0.83 -17.02 0.66
N GLY A 203 1.12 -16.23 1.70
CA GLY A 203 0.09 -15.47 2.42
C GLY A 203 -0.35 -14.21 1.68
N TYR A 204 0.59 -13.46 1.11
CA TYR A 204 0.31 -12.20 0.43
C TYR A 204 -0.52 -12.39 -0.84
N GLU A 205 -0.25 -13.47 -1.59
CA GLU A 205 -0.95 -13.80 -2.85
C GLU A 205 -2.35 -14.41 -2.66
N GLN A 206 -2.83 -14.56 -1.42
CA GLN A 206 -4.23 -14.88 -1.20
C GLN A 206 -5.09 -13.67 -1.58
N LEU A 207 -6.27 -13.90 -2.17
CA LEU A 207 -7.22 -12.81 -2.45
C LEU A 207 -8.05 -12.49 -1.20
N PRO A 208 -7.76 -11.44 -0.40
CA PRO A 208 -8.58 -11.10 0.75
C PRO A 208 -9.92 -10.47 0.31
N LEU A 209 -10.99 -10.76 1.05
CA LEU A 209 -12.32 -10.17 0.83
C LEU A 209 -12.28 -8.64 0.75
N HIS A 210 -11.40 -8.00 1.53
CA HIS A 210 -11.39 -6.56 1.62
C HIS A 210 -11.05 -5.90 0.28
N LEU A 211 -10.19 -6.49 -0.57
CA LEU A 211 -9.84 -5.89 -1.87
C LEU A 211 -11.05 -5.80 -2.81
N LEU A 212 -11.92 -6.83 -2.78
CA LEU A 212 -13.16 -6.85 -3.57
C LEU A 212 -14.14 -5.75 -3.13
N ILE A 213 -14.30 -5.57 -1.82
CA ILE A 213 -15.19 -4.54 -1.24
C ILE A 213 -14.58 -3.15 -1.44
N THR A 214 -13.29 -2.97 -1.18
CA THR A 214 -12.57 -1.71 -1.40
C THR A 214 -12.71 -1.27 -2.85
N SER A 215 -12.41 -2.16 -3.82
CA SER A 215 -12.54 -1.83 -5.25
C SER A 215 -13.95 -1.38 -5.62
N PHE A 216 -14.97 -2.06 -5.07
CA PHE A 216 -16.37 -1.73 -5.31
C PHE A 216 -16.74 -0.35 -4.74
N GLU A 217 -16.37 -0.07 -3.49
CA GLU A 217 -16.74 1.16 -2.79
C GLU A 217 -15.94 2.38 -3.23
N LEU A 218 -14.67 2.22 -3.62
CA LEU A 218 -13.88 3.29 -4.22
C LEU A 218 -14.51 3.79 -5.51
N ASN A 219 -14.97 2.87 -6.37
CA ASN A 219 -15.69 3.23 -7.58
C ASN A 219 -17.00 4.00 -7.29
N GLU A 220 -17.75 3.63 -6.24
CA GLU A 220 -18.92 4.39 -5.79
C GLU A 220 -18.58 5.81 -5.27
N LEU A 221 -17.38 5.98 -4.73
CA LEU A 221 -16.87 7.26 -4.23
C LEU A 221 -16.16 8.11 -5.31
N GLY A 222 -16.17 7.64 -6.56
CA GLY A 222 -15.49 8.33 -7.67
C GLY A 222 -13.96 8.32 -7.54
N ILE A 223 -13.39 7.32 -6.86
CA ILE A 223 -11.96 7.06 -6.77
C ILE A 223 -11.61 5.92 -7.72
N ASP A 224 -10.52 6.05 -8.46
CA ASP A 224 -10.04 5.01 -9.37
C ASP A 224 -9.64 3.74 -8.59
N PRO A 225 -10.34 2.60 -8.75
CA PRO A 225 -10.06 1.39 -8.00
C PRO A 225 -9.00 0.49 -8.66
N TYR A 226 -8.37 0.94 -9.76
CA TYR A 226 -7.65 0.04 -10.66
C TYR A 226 -6.53 -0.77 -10.00
N TYR A 227 -5.71 -0.14 -9.14
CA TYR A 227 -4.68 -0.85 -8.37
C TYR A 227 -5.26 -2.04 -7.57
N PHE A 228 -6.38 -1.83 -6.86
CA PHE A 228 -7.04 -2.88 -6.08
C PHE A 228 -7.76 -3.92 -6.94
N THR A 229 -8.28 -3.49 -8.10
CA THR A 229 -8.98 -4.38 -9.04
C THR A 229 -8.02 -5.30 -9.78
N LEU A 230 -6.78 -4.85 -10.01
CA LEU A 230 -5.74 -5.64 -10.68
C LEU A 230 -5.50 -6.96 -9.93
N HIS A 231 -5.22 -6.88 -8.64
CA HIS A 231 -5.04 -8.01 -7.70
C HIS A 231 -6.19 -9.04 -7.76
N VAL A 232 -7.44 -8.58 -7.88
CA VAL A 232 -8.61 -9.49 -8.03
C VAL A 232 -8.47 -10.43 -9.23
N THR A 233 -7.80 -9.99 -10.29
CA THR A 233 -7.61 -10.79 -11.52
C THR A 233 -6.33 -11.61 -11.52
N ILE A 234 -5.21 -11.05 -11.05
CA ILE A 234 -3.90 -11.71 -11.11
C ILE A 234 -3.72 -12.72 -9.97
N ASP A 235 -4.35 -12.53 -8.81
CA ASP A 235 -4.20 -13.39 -7.61
C ASP A 235 -5.18 -14.56 -7.60
N ASN A 236 -5.70 -14.96 -8.76
CA ASN A 236 -6.71 -16.01 -8.83
C ASN A 236 -6.13 -17.42 -8.53
N ALA A 237 -6.94 -18.29 -7.94
CA ALA A 237 -6.57 -19.67 -7.63
C ALA A 237 -6.43 -20.61 -8.85
N SER A 238 -6.78 -20.17 -10.07
CA SER A 238 -6.77 -21.06 -11.25
C SER A 238 -5.41 -21.10 -11.94
N THR A 239 -4.93 -19.94 -12.38
CA THR A 239 -3.62 -19.76 -13.07
C THR A 239 -2.86 -18.55 -12.54
N GLY A 240 -3.44 -17.86 -11.55
CA GLY A 240 -2.89 -16.66 -10.94
C GLY A 240 -1.84 -16.93 -9.88
N HIS A 241 -1.46 -15.87 -9.19
CA HIS A 241 -0.35 -15.86 -8.23
C HIS A 241 -0.59 -16.79 -7.03
N ALA A 242 -1.80 -16.85 -6.49
CA ALA A 242 -2.14 -17.75 -5.39
C ALA A 242 -1.75 -19.21 -5.70
N ARG A 243 -2.07 -19.69 -6.91
CA ARG A 243 -1.70 -21.05 -7.32
C ARG A 243 -0.20 -21.19 -7.55
N LYS A 244 0.44 -20.22 -8.22
CA LYS A 244 1.90 -20.22 -8.45
C LYS A 244 2.65 -20.25 -7.11
N ALA A 245 2.13 -19.62 -6.06
CA ALA A 245 2.73 -19.63 -4.73
C ALA A 245 2.75 -21.04 -4.13
N ALA A 246 1.62 -21.76 -4.16
CA ALA A 246 1.57 -23.16 -3.70
C ALA A 246 2.50 -24.09 -4.52
N GLN A 247 2.55 -23.90 -5.85
CA GLN A 247 3.45 -24.66 -6.72
C GLN A 247 4.93 -24.37 -6.40
N SER A 248 5.26 -23.13 -6.05
CA SER A 248 6.62 -22.73 -5.70
C SER A 248 7.08 -23.36 -4.39
N VAL A 249 6.19 -23.50 -3.40
CA VAL A 249 6.46 -24.30 -2.18
C VAL A 249 6.86 -25.71 -2.58
N MET A 250 6.07 -26.39 -3.41
CA MET A 250 6.33 -27.76 -3.84
C MET A 250 7.61 -27.91 -4.67
N ALA A 251 7.91 -26.93 -5.53
CA ALA A 251 9.10 -26.95 -6.39
C ALA A 251 10.42 -26.79 -5.62
N LEU A 252 10.39 -26.05 -4.51
CA LEU A 252 11.57 -25.75 -3.68
C LEU A 252 11.65 -26.61 -2.41
N LEU A 253 10.61 -27.38 -2.09
CA LEU A 253 10.58 -28.27 -0.94
C LEU A 253 11.70 -29.32 -1.02
N PRO A 254 12.63 -29.38 -0.05
CA PRO A 254 13.71 -30.35 -0.06
C PRO A 254 13.18 -31.77 0.18
N MET A 255 13.92 -32.75 -0.34
CA MET A 255 13.66 -34.17 -0.06
C MET A 255 14.38 -34.60 1.22
N GLY A 256 13.78 -35.50 1.99
CA GLY A 256 14.41 -36.11 3.16
C GLY A 256 14.25 -35.31 4.46
N GLN A 257 15.28 -35.30 5.30
CA GLN A 257 15.18 -34.87 6.71
C GLN A 257 14.94 -33.37 6.90
N GLU A 258 15.28 -32.54 5.91
CA GLU A 258 15.12 -31.07 5.97
C GLU A 258 13.70 -30.60 5.62
N ARG A 259 12.87 -31.50 5.07
CA ARG A 259 11.53 -31.19 4.57
C ARG A 259 10.63 -30.52 5.62
N ASP A 260 10.56 -31.11 6.81
CA ASP A 260 9.70 -30.59 7.89
C ASP A 260 10.23 -29.27 8.45
N ALA A 261 11.56 -29.09 8.50
CA ALA A 261 12.17 -27.84 8.95
C ALA A 261 11.91 -26.71 7.95
N PHE A 262 12.04 -27.01 6.66
CA PHE A 262 11.70 -26.08 5.59
C PHE A 262 10.24 -25.63 5.67
N TYR A 263 9.30 -26.58 5.78
CA TYR A 263 7.88 -26.24 5.82
C TYR A 263 7.49 -25.47 7.09
N ARG A 264 8.14 -25.72 8.24
CA ARG A 264 7.97 -24.88 9.44
C ARG A 264 8.39 -23.44 9.19
N ARG A 265 9.51 -23.21 8.49
CA ARG A 265 9.95 -21.85 8.14
C ARG A 265 9.03 -21.18 7.11
N VAL A 266 8.47 -21.94 6.16
CA VAL A 266 7.38 -21.47 5.28
C VAL A 266 6.19 -20.99 6.12
N ALA A 267 5.78 -21.76 7.13
CA ALA A 267 4.70 -21.36 8.03
C ALA A 267 5.05 -20.10 8.85
N SER A 268 6.30 -19.95 9.31
CA SER A 268 6.76 -18.73 9.98
C SER A 268 6.71 -17.51 9.04
N GLY A 269 7.15 -17.67 7.79
CA GLY A 269 7.05 -16.64 6.76
C GLY A 269 5.62 -16.25 6.42
N TYR A 270 4.71 -17.22 6.33
CA TYR A 270 3.27 -16.98 6.11
C TYR A 270 2.69 -16.05 7.17
N LYS A 271 2.97 -16.33 8.45
CA LYS A 271 2.47 -15.56 9.59
C LYS A 271 3.01 -14.13 9.66
N LEU A 272 4.10 -13.80 8.96
CA LEU A 272 4.55 -12.41 8.85
C LEU A 272 3.49 -11.51 8.19
N ASN A 273 2.59 -12.06 7.36
CA ASN A 273 1.47 -11.31 6.77
C ASN A 273 0.44 -10.84 7.82
N GLU A 274 0.39 -11.49 8.98
CA GLU A 274 -0.56 -11.17 10.06
C GLU A 274 -0.05 -10.08 11.00
N LEU A 275 1.22 -9.65 10.86
CA LEU A 275 1.79 -8.63 11.72
C LEU A 275 1.31 -7.21 11.36
N GLY A 276 1.20 -6.36 12.37
CA GLY A 276 0.82 -4.96 12.20
C GLY A 276 -0.68 -4.72 12.09
N ILE A 277 -1.05 -3.54 11.61
CA ILE A 277 -2.45 -3.12 11.53
C ILE A 277 -3.04 -3.59 10.21
N GLY A 278 -3.95 -4.58 10.26
CA GLY A 278 -4.64 -5.06 9.06
C GLY A 278 -5.55 -4.02 8.42
N SER A 279 -5.79 -4.13 7.10
CA SER A 279 -6.61 -3.19 6.31
C SER A 279 -7.96 -2.86 6.95
N SER A 280 -8.65 -3.86 7.48
CA SER A 280 -9.95 -3.67 8.15
C SER A 280 -9.85 -2.82 9.42
N ALA A 281 -8.76 -2.93 10.18
CA ALA A 281 -8.53 -2.12 11.38
C ALA A 281 -8.19 -0.67 11.02
N VAL A 282 -7.39 -0.46 9.97
CA VAL A 282 -7.13 0.89 9.40
C VAL A 282 -8.42 1.57 8.95
N ILE A 283 -9.32 0.83 8.28
CA ILE A 283 -10.63 1.35 7.88
C ILE A 283 -11.45 1.72 9.13
N GLN A 284 -11.44 0.88 10.16
CA GLN A 284 -12.23 1.14 11.37
C GLN A 284 -11.69 2.28 12.23
N SER A 285 -10.40 2.62 12.13
CA SER A 285 -9.77 3.67 12.93
C SER A 285 -10.10 5.09 12.47
N PHE A 286 -10.74 5.27 11.30
CA PHE A 286 -11.04 6.59 10.79
C PHE A 286 -12.11 7.33 11.61
N ASP A 287 -11.73 8.49 12.13
CA ASP A 287 -12.62 9.48 12.72
C ASP A 287 -12.48 10.81 11.97
N LEU A 288 -13.56 11.22 11.31
CA LEU A 288 -13.57 12.41 10.46
C LEU A 288 -13.29 13.70 11.24
N GLU A 289 -13.81 13.83 12.46
CA GLU A 289 -13.63 15.03 13.26
C GLU A 289 -12.19 15.13 13.78
N GLN A 290 -11.64 14.01 14.27
CA GLN A 290 -10.25 13.95 14.71
C GLN A 290 -9.28 14.23 13.55
N GLU A 291 -9.56 13.72 12.35
CA GLU A 291 -8.72 13.99 11.18
C GLU A 291 -8.76 15.47 10.75
N VAL A 292 -9.93 16.13 10.82
CA VAL A 292 -10.04 17.58 10.57
C VAL A 292 -9.27 18.38 11.61
N ILE A 293 -9.40 18.02 12.89
CA ILE A 293 -8.69 18.69 13.99
C ILE A 293 -7.17 18.52 13.81
N ALA A 294 -6.70 17.29 13.61
CA ALA A 294 -5.28 16.98 13.45
C ALA A 294 -4.68 17.69 12.23
N MET A 295 -5.41 17.76 11.12
CA MET A 295 -5.02 18.51 9.94
C MET A 295 -4.86 20.01 10.21
N LEU A 296 -5.84 20.62 10.86
CA LEU A 296 -5.78 22.05 11.19
C LEU A 296 -4.70 22.35 12.23
N GLU A 297 -4.45 21.46 13.20
CA GLU A 297 -3.34 21.58 14.17
C GLU A 297 -1.97 21.54 13.47
N ARG A 298 -1.80 20.70 12.45
CA ARG A 298 -0.57 20.73 11.63
C ARG A 298 -0.40 22.07 10.93
N LYS A 299 -1.46 22.56 10.27
CA LYS A 299 -1.43 23.86 9.55
C LYS A 299 -1.26 25.05 10.47
N ARG A 300 -1.78 24.97 11.69
CA ARG A 300 -1.71 26.00 12.73
C ARG A 300 -0.29 26.54 12.91
N THR A 301 0.69 25.63 12.94
CA THR A 301 2.11 25.96 13.14
C THR A 301 2.64 27.00 12.14
N PHE A 302 2.14 26.97 10.91
CA PHE A 302 2.48 27.91 9.84
C PHE A 302 1.49 29.08 9.74
N GLY A 303 0.20 28.83 9.98
CA GLY A 303 -0.89 29.80 9.81
C GLY A 303 -0.97 30.89 10.91
N GLN A 304 -0.41 30.64 12.09
CA GLN A 304 -0.53 31.51 13.27
C GLN A 304 -0.03 32.96 13.14
N HIS A 305 0.62 33.32 12.04
CA HIS A 305 1.13 34.67 11.77
C HIS A 305 0.67 35.25 10.42
N MET A 306 -0.26 34.58 9.73
CA MET A 306 -0.58 34.87 8.33
C MET A 306 -1.88 35.67 8.13
N HIS A 307 -2.63 35.94 9.21
CA HIS A 307 -3.91 36.64 9.12
C HIS A 307 -3.83 38.06 9.66
N SER A 308 -4.64 38.98 9.10
CA SER A 308 -4.78 40.33 9.64
C SER A 308 -5.66 40.36 10.90
N ASP A 309 -5.38 41.27 11.83
CA ASP A 309 -6.13 41.40 13.10
C ASP A 309 -7.55 41.97 12.95
N TYR A 310 -7.97 42.32 11.73
CA TYR A 310 -9.32 42.87 11.46
C TYR A 310 -10.44 41.87 11.76
N CYS A 311 -10.20 40.58 11.62
CA CYS A 311 -11.19 39.55 11.91
C CYS A 311 -11.02 39.03 13.34
N ARG A 312 -11.98 39.36 14.22
CA ARG A 312 -12.06 38.83 15.58
C ARG A 312 -13.30 37.95 15.75
N LEU A 313 -13.08 36.76 16.30
CA LEU A 313 -14.08 35.74 16.58
C LEU A 313 -13.99 35.43 18.08
N ASP A 314 -15.07 35.70 18.82
CA ASP A 314 -15.13 35.58 20.29
C ASP A 314 -13.98 36.28 21.02
N GLY A 315 -13.67 37.50 20.56
CA GLY A 315 -12.67 38.36 21.19
C GLY A 315 -11.22 38.02 20.83
N LYS A 316 -10.95 36.92 20.13
CA LYS A 316 -9.62 36.56 19.62
C LYS A 316 -9.52 36.77 18.10
N THR A 317 -8.36 37.16 17.60
CA THR A 317 -8.00 37.12 16.17
C THR A 317 -7.78 35.68 15.71
N VAL A 318 -7.76 35.45 14.40
CA VAL A 318 -7.41 34.12 13.85
C VAL A 318 -5.99 33.71 14.28
N ASN A 319 -5.03 34.63 14.27
CA ASN A 319 -3.67 34.35 14.74
C ASN A 319 -3.64 33.94 16.22
N GLU A 320 -4.44 34.60 17.08
CA GLU A 320 -4.56 34.25 18.50
C GLU A 320 -5.18 32.85 18.71
N TRP A 321 -6.17 32.47 17.89
CA TRP A 321 -6.73 31.10 17.90
C TRP A 321 -5.72 30.04 17.45
N LEU A 322 -4.82 30.39 16.53
CA LEU A 322 -3.79 29.49 16.02
C LEU A 322 -2.49 29.52 16.85
N ALA A 323 -2.34 30.44 17.80
CA ALA A 323 -1.08 30.60 18.53
C ALA A 323 -0.77 29.43 19.49
N SER A 324 -1.80 28.76 20.01
CA SER A 324 -1.64 27.68 20.99
C SER A 324 -2.16 26.34 20.45
N PRO A 325 -1.47 25.22 20.76
CA PRO A 325 -2.01 23.89 20.45
C PRO A 325 -3.31 23.64 21.21
N ASP A 326 -4.08 22.66 20.73
CA ASP A 326 -5.31 22.14 21.32
C ASP A 326 -6.49 23.13 21.33
N GLN A 327 -6.37 24.28 20.65
CA GLN A 327 -7.44 25.27 20.52
C GLN A 327 -8.34 25.06 19.30
N ILE A 328 -7.92 24.21 18.34
CA ILE A 328 -8.68 23.99 17.11
C ILE A 328 -10.13 23.50 17.35
N PRO A 329 -10.43 22.58 18.29
CA PRO A 329 -11.81 22.16 18.54
C PRO A 329 -12.71 23.31 18.99
N GLU A 330 -12.21 24.17 19.90
CA GLU A 330 -12.93 25.36 20.35
C GLU A 330 -13.10 26.37 19.19
N PHE A 331 -12.06 26.55 18.38
CA PHE A 331 -12.09 27.46 17.25
C PHE A 331 -13.11 27.03 16.18
N LEU A 332 -13.17 25.73 15.86
CA LEU A 332 -14.19 25.17 14.97
C LEU A 332 -15.60 25.42 15.51
N SER A 333 -15.81 25.21 16.81
CA SER A 333 -17.10 25.49 17.47
C SER A 333 -17.49 26.98 17.35
N VAL A 334 -16.52 27.89 17.49
CA VAL A 334 -16.75 29.33 17.30
C VAL A 334 -17.10 29.66 15.84
N LEU A 335 -16.42 29.05 14.88
CA LEU A 335 -16.72 29.25 13.45
C LEU A 335 -18.12 28.76 13.09
N GLU A 336 -18.56 27.63 13.65
CA GLU A 336 -19.92 27.12 13.49
C GLU A 336 -20.95 28.04 14.15
N ASN A 337 -20.76 28.41 15.42
CA ASN A 337 -21.66 29.31 16.15
C ASN A 337 -21.82 30.69 15.48
N ARG A 338 -20.79 31.15 14.77
CA ARG A 338 -20.80 32.42 14.01
C ARG A 338 -21.34 32.26 12.58
N GLY A 339 -21.76 31.05 12.18
CA GLY A 339 -22.30 30.73 10.86
C GLY A 339 -21.27 30.77 9.73
N TRP A 340 -19.97 30.75 10.06
CA TRP A 340 -18.92 30.61 9.05
C TRP A 340 -18.85 29.19 8.51
N ILE A 341 -19.16 28.23 9.37
CA ILE A 341 -19.34 26.82 9.05
C ILE A 341 -20.81 26.51 9.25
N LYS A 342 -21.43 25.86 8.26
CA LYS A 342 -22.80 25.37 8.30
C LYS A 342 -22.78 23.86 8.14
N ARG A 343 -22.82 23.16 9.26
CA ARG A 343 -22.82 21.70 9.32
C ARG A 343 -24.10 21.13 8.73
N HIS A 344 -24.00 19.94 8.13
CA HIS A 344 -25.14 19.22 7.52
C HIS A 344 -25.79 19.99 6.35
N GLU A 345 -25.01 20.83 5.68
CA GLU A 345 -25.41 21.59 4.49
C GLU A 345 -24.38 21.45 3.38
N ASP A 346 -24.74 21.88 2.16
CA ASP A 346 -23.79 22.02 1.06
C ASP A 346 -22.59 22.88 1.50
N PRO A 347 -21.33 22.37 1.42
CA PRO A 347 -20.15 23.13 1.79
C PRO A 347 -20.04 24.48 1.09
N ILE A 348 -20.61 24.64 -0.12
CA ILE A 348 -20.61 25.93 -0.82
C ILE A 348 -21.33 27.04 -0.04
N HIS A 349 -22.22 26.70 0.90
CA HIS A 349 -22.92 27.68 1.74
C HIS A 349 -22.13 28.09 2.99
N SER A 350 -21.02 27.40 3.29
CA SER A 350 -20.13 27.75 4.39
C SER A 350 -19.11 28.79 3.93
N ARG A 351 -19.05 29.93 4.63
CA ARG A 351 -18.04 30.96 4.38
C ARG A 351 -16.63 30.39 4.48
N PHE A 352 -16.37 29.52 5.47
CA PHE A 352 -15.06 28.93 5.68
C PHE A 352 -14.56 28.14 4.45
N TRP A 353 -15.44 27.36 3.82
CA TRP A 353 -15.15 26.62 2.59
C TRP A 353 -14.73 27.56 1.44
N GLN A 354 -15.48 28.64 1.25
CA GLN A 354 -15.22 29.65 0.21
C GLN A 354 -13.89 30.40 0.40
N LEU A 355 -13.25 30.31 1.58
CA LEU A 355 -11.96 30.97 1.82
C LEU A 355 -10.80 30.25 1.13
N PHE A 356 -10.90 28.95 0.86
CA PHE A 356 -9.82 28.17 0.24
C PHE A 356 -10.25 27.42 -1.03
N GLU A 357 -11.56 27.35 -1.31
CA GLU A 357 -12.11 26.74 -2.53
C GLU A 357 -12.91 27.76 -3.35
N GLY A 358 -12.64 27.82 -4.66
CA GLY A 358 -13.29 28.73 -5.60
C GLY A 358 -12.38 29.81 -6.20
N VAL A 359 -12.90 30.51 -7.22
CA VAL A 359 -12.16 31.55 -7.95
C VAL A 359 -11.87 32.73 -7.03
N GLY A 360 -10.59 33.07 -6.86
CA GLY A 360 -10.17 34.20 -6.03
C GLY A 360 -10.17 33.92 -4.51
N ALA A 361 -10.24 32.64 -4.12
CA ALA A 361 -10.18 32.24 -2.71
C ALA A 361 -8.88 32.76 -2.03
N PRO A 362 -8.97 33.51 -0.92
CA PRO A 362 -7.81 34.15 -0.28
C PRO A 362 -6.78 33.15 0.29
N MET A 363 -7.19 31.91 0.55
CA MET A 363 -6.32 30.82 1.03
C MET A 363 -6.11 29.74 -0.05
N PHE A 364 -6.18 30.12 -1.33
CA PHE A 364 -5.88 29.23 -2.45
C PHE A 364 -4.50 28.57 -2.27
N GLY A 365 -4.44 27.24 -2.45
CA GLY A 365 -3.21 26.45 -2.33
C GLY A 365 -2.79 26.12 -0.89
N VAL A 366 -3.53 26.56 0.13
CA VAL A 366 -3.22 26.22 1.53
C VAL A 366 -3.59 24.78 1.88
N PHE A 367 -4.66 24.25 1.29
CA PHE A 367 -5.17 22.89 1.52
C PHE A 367 -4.95 22.05 0.26
N ASN A 368 -4.42 20.84 0.43
CA ASN A 368 -4.34 19.84 -0.64
C ASN A 368 -5.69 19.14 -0.84
N GLY A 369 -5.79 18.24 -1.81
CA GLY A 369 -7.02 17.53 -2.15
C GLY A 369 -7.60 16.71 -0.99
N TYR A 370 -6.77 15.99 -0.23
CA TYR A 370 -7.24 15.27 0.96
C TYR A 370 -7.81 16.20 2.03
N GLU A 371 -7.09 17.27 2.36
CA GLU A 371 -7.49 18.20 3.40
C GLU A 371 -8.77 18.96 3.00
N LYS A 372 -8.92 19.30 1.71
CA LYS A 372 -10.17 19.80 1.17
C LYS A 372 -11.29 18.78 1.31
N GLN A 373 -11.06 17.50 0.99
CA GLN A 373 -12.08 16.47 1.13
C GLN A 373 -12.48 16.25 2.59
N LEU A 374 -11.54 16.33 3.54
CA LEU A 374 -11.83 16.28 4.98
C LEU A 374 -12.78 17.40 5.38
N VAL A 375 -12.45 18.65 5.05
CA VAL A 375 -13.32 19.79 5.38
C VAL A 375 -14.65 19.70 4.65
N HIS A 376 -14.67 19.25 3.39
CA HIS A 376 -15.88 19.03 2.61
C HIS A 376 -16.82 18.05 3.32
N ASP A 377 -16.34 16.84 3.58
CA ASP A 377 -17.16 15.76 4.15
C ASP A 377 -17.57 16.07 5.59
N TRP A 378 -16.73 16.80 6.32
CA TRP A 378 -17.05 17.29 7.64
C TRP A 378 -18.19 18.32 7.56
N ILE A 379 -18.05 19.41 6.79
CA ILE A 379 -19.13 20.40 6.64
C ILE A 379 -20.43 19.75 6.13
N ALA A 380 -20.31 18.91 5.10
CA ALA A 380 -21.43 18.19 4.51
C ALA A 380 -22.17 17.33 5.55
N GLY A 381 -21.49 16.59 6.41
CA GLY A 381 -22.15 15.74 7.41
C GLY A 381 -23.16 14.78 6.75
N ASP A 382 -24.44 14.93 7.08
CA ASP A 382 -25.54 14.13 6.50
C ASP A 382 -26.14 14.73 5.23
N TRP A 383 -25.61 15.87 4.78
CA TRP A 383 -26.02 16.48 3.53
C TRP A 383 -25.67 15.59 2.35
N LEU A 384 -26.65 15.41 1.48
CA LEU A 384 -26.54 14.71 0.22
C LEU A 384 -26.71 15.76 -0.88
N PRO A 385 -25.82 15.84 -1.88
CA PRO A 385 -26.00 16.69 -3.05
C PRO A 385 -27.40 16.44 -3.66
N ASP A 386 -28.27 17.43 -3.53
CA ASP A 386 -29.66 17.46 -4.00
C ASP A 386 -30.48 16.16 -3.83
N GLY A 387 -30.88 15.84 -2.59
CA GLY A 387 -32.10 15.06 -2.30
C GLY A 387 -32.21 13.66 -2.94
N SER A 388 -31.12 13.11 -3.49
CA SER A 388 -31.07 11.87 -4.23
C SER A 388 -30.06 10.90 -3.64
N ALA A 389 -30.23 10.63 -2.35
CA ALA A 389 -30.15 9.24 -1.89
C ALA A 389 -31.42 8.91 -1.11
N GLN A 390 -32.56 8.86 -1.81
CA GLN A 390 -33.37 7.67 -1.56
C GLN A 390 -32.45 6.47 -1.82
N PRO A 391 -32.41 5.45 -0.93
CA PRO A 391 -31.74 4.21 -1.27
C PRO A 391 -32.27 3.82 -2.64
N SER A 392 -31.37 3.67 -3.63
CA SER A 392 -31.76 3.41 -5.01
C SER A 392 -32.56 2.11 -5.02
N THR A 393 -33.88 2.22 -4.91
CA THR A 393 -34.79 1.13 -5.13
C THR A 393 -34.75 0.87 -6.64
N GLY A 394 -33.86 -0.04 -7.02
CA GLY A 394 -33.91 -0.71 -8.32
C GLY A 394 -33.31 0.00 -9.54
N LYS A 395 -32.25 0.82 -9.43
CA LYS A 395 -31.46 1.20 -10.62
C LYS A 395 -30.00 0.78 -10.49
N ARG A 396 -29.47 0.33 -11.64
CA ARG A 396 -28.21 -0.40 -11.87
C ARG A 396 -27.06 0.07 -10.97
N LEU A 397 -26.27 -0.91 -10.51
CA LEU A 397 -24.90 -0.71 -10.01
C LEU A 397 -24.19 0.38 -10.83
N PRO A 398 -23.39 1.26 -10.20
CA PRO A 398 -22.74 2.38 -10.88
C PRO A 398 -22.18 1.94 -12.23
N GLU A 399 -22.33 2.76 -13.28
CA GLU A 399 -21.64 2.53 -14.55
C GLU A 399 -20.16 2.41 -14.24
N ALA A 400 -19.69 1.16 -14.22
CA ALA A 400 -18.37 0.87 -13.71
C ALA A 400 -17.33 1.59 -14.57
N PHE A 401 -16.23 1.99 -13.94
CA PHE A 401 -14.97 2.36 -14.62
C PHE A 401 -14.52 1.32 -15.68
N ARG A 402 -15.15 0.14 -15.74
CA ARG A 402 -15.11 -0.86 -16.83
C ARG A 402 -15.13 -0.26 -18.25
N SER A 403 -15.71 0.92 -18.48
CA SER A 403 -15.71 1.53 -19.83
C SER A 403 -14.36 2.14 -20.23
N ARG A 404 -13.50 2.54 -19.29
CA ARG A 404 -12.17 3.13 -19.60
C ARG A 404 -11.13 2.06 -19.92
N PHE A 405 -11.22 0.88 -19.32
CA PHE A 405 -10.23 -0.18 -19.47
C PHE A 405 -10.52 -1.16 -20.60
N ARG A 406 -11.68 -1.06 -21.27
CA ARG A 406 -11.95 -1.83 -22.51
C ARG A 406 -11.09 -1.40 -23.70
N ASN A 407 -10.45 -0.23 -23.60
CA ASN A 407 -9.61 0.35 -24.65
C ASN A 407 -8.11 0.26 -24.38
N LEU A 408 -7.68 -0.35 -23.28
CA LEU A 408 -6.29 -0.83 -23.19
C LEU A 408 -6.22 -2.12 -24.00
N PRO A 409 -5.28 -2.25 -24.97
CA PRO A 409 -5.10 -3.49 -25.69
C PRO A 409 -4.82 -4.60 -24.67
N GLY A 410 -5.77 -5.52 -24.53
CA GLY A 410 -5.55 -6.75 -23.78
C GLY A 410 -4.37 -7.51 -24.40
N GLY A 411 -3.62 -8.21 -23.54
CA GLY A 411 -2.40 -8.96 -23.88
C GLY A 411 -2.33 -9.41 -25.34
N GLY A 412 -1.37 -8.84 -26.06
CA GLY A 412 -1.29 -9.02 -27.50
C GLY A 412 -0.01 -8.40 -28.07
N GLN A 413 1.03 -9.23 -28.06
CA GLN A 413 2.34 -9.07 -28.70
C GLN A 413 3.35 -8.17 -27.97
N PRO A 414 4.62 -8.63 -27.82
CA PRO A 414 5.70 -7.74 -27.45
C PRO A 414 5.74 -6.60 -28.46
N VAL A 415 5.79 -5.37 -27.94
CA VAL A 415 6.05 -4.21 -28.78
C VAL A 415 7.38 -4.48 -29.50
N PRO A 416 7.44 -4.37 -30.84
CA PRO A 416 8.68 -4.65 -31.56
C PRO A 416 9.79 -3.74 -31.03
N ALA A 417 11.00 -4.29 -30.87
CA ALA A 417 12.18 -3.61 -30.33
C ALA A 417 12.46 -2.22 -30.94
N GLN A 418 11.92 -1.93 -32.12
CA GLN A 418 12.02 -0.64 -32.79
C GLN A 418 11.25 0.51 -32.10
N ALA A 419 10.20 0.24 -31.31
CA ALA A 419 9.52 1.31 -30.54
C ALA A 419 10.22 1.58 -29.19
N SER A 420 10.93 0.59 -28.63
CA SER A 420 11.76 0.81 -27.43
C SER A 420 12.98 1.68 -27.70
N ASP A 421 13.54 1.64 -28.91
CA ASP A 421 14.69 2.48 -29.28
C ASP A 421 14.37 3.97 -29.32
N ALA A 422 13.14 4.35 -29.72
CA ALA A 422 12.72 5.75 -29.74
C ALA A 422 12.47 6.34 -28.34
N ALA A 423 12.03 5.52 -27.38
CA ALA A 423 11.86 5.91 -25.98
C ALA A 423 13.21 5.89 -25.22
N ALA A 424 14.12 5.00 -25.61
CA ALA A 424 15.46 4.90 -25.04
C ALA A 424 16.33 6.14 -25.32
N ASP A 425 16.05 6.89 -26.41
CA ASP A 425 16.83 8.09 -26.78
C ASP A 425 16.40 9.36 -26.02
N ALA A 426 15.23 9.37 -25.38
CA ALA A 426 14.66 10.57 -24.75
C ALA A 426 14.98 10.71 -23.25
N ASP A 427 15.12 9.60 -22.52
CA ASP A 427 15.31 9.59 -21.06
C ASP A 427 16.80 9.43 -20.70
N PRO A 428 17.40 10.32 -19.88
CA PRO A 428 18.81 10.23 -19.49
C PRO A 428 19.15 8.95 -18.73
N ASP A 429 18.26 8.47 -17.86
CA ASP A 429 18.52 7.30 -17.00
C ASP A 429 18.47 6.01 -17.84
N VAL A 430 17.58 5.95 -18.83
CA VAL A 430 17.52 4.83 -19.79
C VAL A 430 18.79 4.79 -20.64
N ARG A 431 19.28 5.94 -21.12
CA ARG A 431 20.54 6.01 -21.88
C ARG A 431 21.73 5.58 -21.04
N GLU A 432 21.80 5.99 -19.77
CA GLU A 432 22.85 5.57 -18.86
C GLU A 432 22.85 4.05 -18.65
N LEU A 433 21.69 3.46 -18.39
CA LEU A 433 21.53 2.01 -18.28
C LEU A 433 21.96 1.30 -19.57
N HIS A 434 21.57 1.82 -20.73
CA HIS A 434 21.94 1.26 -22.02
C HIS A 434 23.46 1.26 -22.22
N MET A 435 24.13 2.40 -22.00
CA MET A 435 25.58 2.51 -22.08
C MET A 435 26.28 1.56 -21.09
N LYS A 436 25.77 1.44 -19.86
CA LYS A 436 26.29 0.50 -18.86
C LYS A 436 26.20 -0.95 -19.38
N LEU A 437 25.05 -1.36 -19.93
CA LEU A 437 24.84 -2.69 -20.50
C LEU A 437 25.71 -2.98 -21.73
N GLU A 438 26.05 -1.98 -22.54
CA GLU A 438 26.98 -2.12 -23.67
C GLU A 438 28.44 -2.25 -23.20
N SER A 439 28.78 -1.61 -22.09
CA SER A 439 30.16 -1.57 -21.56
C SER A 439 30.58 -2.83 -20.80
N VAL A 440 29.63 -3.59 -20.25
CA VAL A 440 29.89 -4.76 -19.41
C VAL A 440 29.92 -6.07 -20.20
N ALA A 441 30.57 -7.10 -19.65
CA ALA A 441 30.59 -8.41 -20.28
C ALA A 441 29.18 -9.04 -20.31
N ALA A 442 28.93 -9.97 -21.23
CA ALA A 442 27.63 -10.64 -21.35
C ALA A 442 27.17 -11.31 -20.03
N THR A 443 28.10 -11.84 -19.24
CA THR A 443 27.83 -12.45 -17.93
C THR A 443 27.42 -11.44 -16.85
N GLU A 444 27.76 -10.16 -17.03
CA GLU A 444 27.49 -9.07 -16.07
C GLU A 444 26.21 -8.30 -16.40
N LYS A 445 25.62 -8.51 -17.59
CA LYS A 445 24.37 -7.84 -17.98
C LYS A 445 23.21 -8.15 -17.03
N MET A 446 23.02 -9.42 -16.65
CA MET A 446 21.93 -9.79 -15.74
C MET A 446 22.06 -9.14 -14.36
N PRO A 447 23.22 -9.17 -13.68
CA PRO A 447 23.43 -8.39 -12.46
C PRO A 447 23.07 -6.90 -12.59
N VAL A 448 23.43 -6.25 -13.69
CA VAL A 448 23.09 -4.84 -13.95
C VAL A 448 21.57 -4.64 -14.10
N LEU A 449 20.88 -5.56 -14.77
CA LEU A 449 19.42 -5.53 -14.86
C LEU A 449 18.80 -5.71 -13.47
N ILE A 450 19.23 -6.72 -12.70
CA ILE A 450 18.73 -6.99 -11.34
C ILE A 450 18.81 -5.73 -10.47
N GLU A 451 19.94 -5.03 -10.47
CA GLU A 451 20.10 -3.77 -9.71
C GLU A 451 19.03 -2.72 -10.05
N SER A 452 18.65 -2.64 -11.33
CA SER A 452 17.65 -1.71 -11.85
C SER A 452 16.20 -2.14 -11.55
N LEU A 453 16.00 -3.42 -11.24
CA LEU A 453 14.73 -3.99 -10.80
C LEU A 453 14.50 -3.84 -9.30
N SER A 454 15.40 -3.20 -8.54
CA SER A 454 15.25 -3.02 -7.09
C SER A 454 13.97 -2.24 -6.71
N PRO A 455 13.43 -2.44 -5.47
CA PRO A 455 12.27 -1.71 -4.97
C PRO A 455 12.36 -0.18 -5.12
N ALA A 456 13.57 0.37 -5.02
CA ALA A 456 13.83 1.80 -5.18
C ALA A 456 13.74 2.29 -6.63
N ARG A 457 13.99 1.43 -7.61
CA ARG A 457 14.28 1.83 -9.00
C ARG A 457 13.31 1.29 -10.04
N HIS A 458 12.63 0.18 -9.77
CA HIS A 458 11.88 -0.57 -10.79
C HIS A 458 10.75 0.23 -11.48
N SER A 459 10.23 1.26 -10.82
CA SER A 459 9.16 2.13 -11.34
C SER A 459 9.67 3.37 -12.07
N SER A 460 10.99 3.59 -12.10
CA SER A 460 11.63 4.62 -12.94
C SER A 460 11.63 4.22 -14.42
N ALA A 461 11.91 5.17 -15.31
CA ALA A 461 12.03 4.88 -16.75
C ALA A 461 13.10 3.81 -17.04
N ALA A 462 14.27 3.90 -16.39
CA ALA A 462 15.34 2.91 -16.48
C ALA A 462 14.92 1.55 -15.89
N GLY A 463 14.23 1.55 -14.75
CA GLY A 463 13.71 0.32 -14.13
C GLY A 463 12.72 -0.41 -15.03
N LEU A 464 11.74 0.30 -15.59
CA LEU A 464 10.77 -0.25 -16.53
C LEU A 464 11.43 -0.83 -17.79
N TYR A 465 12.46 -0.15 -18.31
CA TYR A 465 13.26 -0.66 -19.43
C TYR A 465 14.05 -1.91 -19.05
N ALA A 466 14.68 -1.92 -17.87
CA ALA A 466 15.40 -3.08 -17.36
C ALA A 466 14.47 -4.29 -17.19
N THR A 467 13.25 -4.08 -16.68
CA THR A 467 12.24 -5.15 -16.54
C THR A 467 11.91 -5.77 -17.89
N ARG A 468 11.65 -4.96 -18.93
CA ARG A 468 11.40 -5.48 -20.29
C ARG A 468 12.58 -6.32 -20.79
N LEU A 469 13.81 -5.86 -20.61
CA LEU A 469 14.99 -6.62 -21.00
C LEU A 469 15.12 -7.94 -20.22
N PHE A 470 14.87 -7.91 -18.91
CA PHE A 470 14.92 -9.11 -18.06
C PHE A 470 13.89 -10.15 -18.50
N VAL A 471 12.65 -9.71 -18.74
CA VAL A 471 11.55 -10.57 -19.23
C VAL A 471 11.93 -11.22 -20.56
N SER A 472 12.46 -10.44 -21.52
CA SER A 472 12.93 -10.98 -22.79
C SER A 472 14.03 -12.03 -22.61
N HIS A 473 15.06 -11.75 -21.81
CA HIS A 473 16.14 -12.72 -21.54
C HIS A 473 15.63 -14.03 -20.92
N MET A 474 14.66 -13.95 -20.02
CA MET A 474 14.01 -15.14 -19.46
C MET A 474 13.24 -15.92 -20.53
N ALA A 475 12.48 -15.25 -21.39
CA ALA A 475 11.72 -15.89 -22.46
C ALA A 475 12.63 -16.59 -23.50
N GLU A 476 13.73 -15.94 -23.88
CA GLU A 476 14.73 -16.52 -24.79
C GLU A 476 15.34 -17.81 -24.22
N ARG A 477 15.66 -17.81 -22.92
CA ARG A 477 16.22 -18.98 -22.25
C ARG A 477 15.22 -20.15 -22.19
N MET A 478 13.93 -19.85 -22.00
CA MET A 478 12.89 -20.88 -21.93
C MET A 478 12.55 -21.46 -23.31
N THR A 479 12.61 -20.65 -24.36
CA THR A 479 12.15 -21.04 -25.72
C THR A 479 13.29 -21.42 -26.67
N GLY A 480 14.52 -21.00 -26.38
CA GLY A 480 15.68 -21.16 -27.28
C GLY A 480 15.66 -20.26 -28.51
N VAL A 481 14.72 -19.30 -28.59
CA VAL A 481 14.55 -18.36 -29.70
C VAL A 481 14.95 -16.96 -29.21
N GLN A 482 15.89 -16.30 -29.90
CA GLN A 482 16.25 -14.89 -29.61
C GLN A 482 15.07 -13.97 -29.95
N ALA A 483 14.76 -13.03 -29.06
CA ALA A 483 13.62 -12.12 -29.15
C ALA A 483 13.88 -10.93 -30.07
#